data_AF-A0A433P7I4-F1
#
_entry.id   AF-A0A433P7I4-F1
#
_cell.length_a   1.000
_cell.length_b   1.000
_cell.length_c   1.000
_cell.angle_alpha   90.00
_cell.angle_beta   90.00
_cell.angle_gamma   90.00
#
_symmetry.space_group_name_H-M   'P 1'
#
loop_
_entity.id
_entity.type
_entity.pdbx_description
1 polymer ?
#
loop_
_entity_poly.entity_id
_entity_poly.type
_entity_poly.pdbx_seq_one_letter_code
_entity_poly.pdbx_strand_id
1 'polypeptide(L)'
;MQASNKNVLFDVNTAQIHPKIVSPEAEQEPNESRRLWSKVTTAIRERDMEGATNEKTRIEDNQRNETRAREQEGVEWKPRYFDIVNDDFPFKLAK
;
A
#
# COMPACT_ATOMS: atom_id res chain seq x y z
N MET A 1 9.18 27.54 -36.65
CA MET A 1 9.64 28.23 -35.43
C MET A 1 10.21 27.19 -34.49
N GLN A 2 11.54 27.12 -34.35
CA GLN A 2 12.18 26.24 -33.37
C GLN A 2 12.21 26.96 -32.02
N ALA A 3 11.76 26.29 -30.94
CA ALA A 3 11.87 26.82 -29.59
C ALA A 3 13.35 26.98 -29.23
N SER A 4 13.80 28.22 -29.03
CA SER A 4 15.22 28.60 -28.98
C SER A 4 15.83 28.64 -27.58
N ASN A 5 15.19 28.10 -26.54
CA ASN A 5 15.85 27.93 -25.23
C ASN A 5 15.30 26.73 -24.47
N LYS A 6 16.15 25.74 -24.22
CA LYS A 6 15.88 24.61 -23.33
C LYS A 6 16.53 24.91 -21.98
N ASN A 7 15.80 25.54 -21.07
CA ASN A 7 16.21 25.70 -19.67
C ASN A 7 15.73 24.49 -18.87
N VAL A 8 16.56 23.99 -17.95
CA VAL A 8 16.17 22.89 -17.05
C VAL A 8 15.10 23.42 -16.08
N LEU A 9 13.91 22.81 -16.11
CA LEU A 9 12.80 23.16 -15.21
C LEU A 9 13.00 22.56 -13.81
N PHE A 10 13.52 21.34 -13.73
CA PHE A 10 13.75 20.62 -12.49
C PHE A 10 14.83 19.55 -12.70
N ASP A 11 15.75 19.44 -11.74
CA ASP A 11 16.79 18.41 -11.73
C ASP A 11 16.60 17.50 -10.51
N VAL A 12 16.21 16.25 -10.77
CA VAL A 12 15.97 15.24 -9.74
C VAL A 12 17.24 14.88 -8.96
N ASN A 13 18.42 15.06 -9.55
CA ASN A 13 19.69 14.72 -8.91
C ASN A 13 20.08 15.72 -7.81
N THR A 14 19.55 16.95 -7.87
CA THR A 14 19.82 18.03 -6.90
C THR A 14 18.64 18.27 -5.95
N ALA A 15 17.50 17.65 -6.20
CA ALA A 15 16.31 17.81 -5.39
C ALA A 15 16.48 17.19 -3.99
N GLN A 16 16.01 17.91 -2.97
CA GLN A 16 15.95 17.40 -1.60
C GLN A 16 14.78 16.40 -1.46
N ILE A 17 15.08 15.20 -0.93
CA ILE A 17 14.06 14.19 -0.65
C ILE A 17 13.50 14.43 0.75
N HIS A 18 12.18 14.57 0.85
CA HIS A 18 11.47 14.65 2.13
C HIS A 18 10.79 13.31 2.44
N PRO A 19 11.34 12.49 3.35
CA PRO A 19 10.79 11.19 3.67
C PRO A 19 9.46 11.33 4.42
N LYS A 20 8.60 10.32 4.27
CA LYS A 20 7.34 10.23 5.03
C LYS A 20 7.64 9.93 6.50
N ILE A 21 6.98 10.64 7.41
CA ILE A 21 6.94 10.31 8.84
C ILE A 21 5.83 9.25 9.02
N VAL A 22 6.17 8.14 9.67
CA VAL A 22 5.25 7.01 9.85
C VAL A 22 5.45 6.46 11.25
N SER A 23 4.36 6.06 11.91
CA SER A 23 4.39 5.49 13.25
C SER A 23 5.20 4.19 13.34
N PRO A 24 5.74 3.85 14.52
CA PRO A 24 6.37 2.55 14.78
C PRO A 24 5.46 1.39 14.42
N GLU A 25 6.03 0.26 13.97
CA GLU A 25 5.24 -0.92 13.54
C GLU A 25 4.32 -1.47 14.65
N ALA A 26 4.75 -1.39 15.91
CA ALA A 26 3.97 -1.84 17.06
C ALA A 26 2.70 -1.01 17.30
N GLU A 27 2.65 0.23 16.81
CA GLU A 27 1.53 1.16 16.93
C GLU A 27 0.61 1.15 15.70
N GLN A 28 1.02 0.48 14.62
CA GLN A 28 0.24 0.40 13.37
C GLN A 28 -0.85 -0.67 13.48
N GLU A 29 -1.99 -0.46 12.82
CA GLU A 29 -3.03 -1.47 12.71
C GLU A 29 -2.56 -2.71 11.91
N PRO A 30 -3.14 -3.91 12.14
CA PRO A 30 -2.69 -5.15 11.49
C PRO A 30 -2.66 -5.11 9.96
N ASN A 31 -3.52 -4.30 9.33
CA ASN A 31 -3.64 -4.17 7.89
C ASN A 31 -2.88 -2.95 7.31
N GLU A 32 -2.16 -2.19 8.13
CA GLU A 32 -1.26 -1.16 7.64
C GLU A 32 -0.04 -1.76 6.95
N SER A 33 0.37 -1.17 5.83
CA SER A 33 1.27 -1.82 4.88
C SER A 33 2.62 -2.23 5.49
N ARG A 34 3.24 -1.40 6.36
CA ARG A 34 4.55 -1.78 6.93
C ARG A 34 4.40 -2.97 7.87
N ARG A 35 3.39 -2.97 8.75
CA ARG A 35 3.10 -4.09 9.67
C ARG A 35 2.67 -5.35 8.93
N LEU A 36 1.75 -5.25 7.99
CA LEU A 36 1.23 -6.40 7.25
C LEU A 36 2.33 -7.13 6.47
N TRP A 37 3.25 -6.37 5.86
CA TRP A 37 4.31 -6.91 4.99
C TRP A 37 5.68 -6.99 5.67
N SER A 38 5.79 -6.77 6.98
CA SER A 38 7.09 -6.67 7.67
C SER A 38 7.93 -7.93 7.52
N LYS A 39 7.33 -9.11 7.66
CA LYS A 39 8.03 -10.38 7.50
C LYS A 39 8.49 -10.65 6.07
N VAL A 40 7.65 -10.36 5.08
CA VAL A 40 8.00 -10.50 3.66
C VAL A 40 9.18 -9.59 3.32
N THR A 41 9.11 -8.33 3.72
CA THR A 41 10.18 -7.35 3.44
C THR A 41 11.47 -7.64 4.21
N THR A 42 11.38 -8.22 5.41
CA THR A 42 12.56 -8.70 6.16
C THR A 42 13.24 -9.85 5.43
N ALA A 43 12.49 -10.88 5.03
CA ALA A 43 13.04 -12.01 4.29
C ALA A 43 13.69 -11.58 2.95
N ILE A 44 13.06 -10.64 2.23
CA ILE A 44 13.65 -10.06 1.00
C ILE A 44 14.98 -9.37 1.29
N ARG A 45 15.08 -8.58 2.38
CA ARG A 45 16.33 -7.90 2.77
C ARG A 45 17.43 -8.90 3.12
N GLU A 46 17.06 -10.02 3.72
CA GLU A 46 17.95 -11.14 4.06
C GLU A 46 18.26 -12.05 2.87
N ARG A 47 17.66 -11.79 1.69
CA ARG A 47 17.74 -12.61 0.48
C ARG A 47 17.16 -14.02 0.64
N ASP A 48 16.31 -14.23 1.63
CA ASP A 48 15.52 -15.45 1.82
C ASP A 48 14.24 -15.38 0.96
N MET A 49 14.35 -15.83 -0.28
CA MET A 49 13.22 -15.84 -1.22
C MET A 49 12.16 -16.89 -0.89
N GLU A 50 12.56 -17.98 -0.21
CA GLU A 50 11.63 -19.00 0.24
C GLU A 50 10.76 -18.46 1.39
N GLY A 51 11.38 -17.87 2.41
CA GLY A 51 10.69 -17.19 3.49
C GLY A 51 9.78 -16.07 3.00
N ALA A 52 10.23 -15.25 2.04
CA ALA A 52 9.42 -14.21 1.44
C ALA A 52 8.17 -14.79 0.72
N THR A 53 8.33 -15.90 -0.01
CA THR A 53 7.23 -16.58 -0.70
C THR A 53 6.23 -17.18 0.29
N ASN A 54 6.72 -17.80 1.36
CA ASN A 54 5.89 -18.41 2.40
C ASN A 54 5.05 -17.35 3.12
N GLU A 55 5.66 -16.23 3.53
CA GLU A 55 4.94 -15.14 4.20
C GLU A 55 3.98 -14.41 3.26
N LYS A 56 4.33 -14.23 1.98
CA LYS A 56 3.43 -13.68 0.96
C LYS A 56 2.21 -14.57 0.78
N THR A 57 2.43 -15.88 0.59
CA THR A 57 1.36 -16.87 0.44
C THR A 57 0.43 -16.81 1.64
N ARG A 58 0.97 -16.79 2.87
CA ARG A 58 0.16 -16.71 4.09
C ARG A 58 -0.76 -15.48 4.11
N ILE A 59 -0.27 -14.31 3.72
CA ILE A 59 -1.06 -13.07 3.68
C ILE A 59 -2.17 -13.17 2.62
N GLU A 60 -1.82 -13.59 1.41
CA GLU A 60 -2.78 -13.67 0.29
C GLU A 60 -3.84 -14.75 0.53
N ASP A 61 -3.47 -15.89 1.09
CA ASP A 61 -4.39 -16.98 1.46
C ASP A 61 -5.39 -16.52 2.52
N ASN A 62 -4.93 -15.79 3.54
CA ASN A 62 -5.81 -15.21 4.54
C ASN A 62 -6.81 -14.25 3.90
N GLN A 63 -6.36 -13.33 3.04
CA GLN A 63 -7.25 -12.42 2.33
C GLN A 63 -8.26 -13.16 1.44
N ARG A 64 -7.85 -14.21 0.74
CA ARG A 64 -8.77 -15.05 -0.06
C ARG A 64 -9.81 -15.75 0.82
N ASN A 65 -9.43 -16.22 2.01
CA ASN A 65 -10.37 -16.84 2.95
C ASN A 65 -11.38 -15.83 3.48
N GLU A 66 -10.94 -14.64 3.88
CA GLU A 66 -11.82 -13.59 4.35
C GLU A 66 -12.79 -13.11 3.26
N THR A 67 -12.34 -12.99 2.02
CA THR A 67 -13.22 -12.65 0.89
C THR A 67 -14.28 -13.72 0.67
N ARG A 68 -13.90 -15.00 0.65
CA ARG A 68 -14.86 -16.11 0.52
C ARG A 68 -15.89 -16.13 1.66
N ALA A 69 -15.45 -15.85 2.89
CA ALA A 69 -16.37 -15.76 4.04
C ALA A 69 -17.39 -14.63 3.86
N ARG A 70 -16.93 -13.43 3.45
CA ARG A 70 -17.81 -12.29 3.16
C ARG A 70 -18.82 -12.61 2.06
N GLU A 71 -18.38 -13.23 0.97
CA GLU A 71 -19.26 -13.64 -0.14
C GLU A 71 -20.32 -14.65 0.31
N GLN A 72 -19.94 -15.64 1.13
CA GLN A 72 -20.86 -16.64 1.70
C GLN A 72 -21.90 -15.99 2.64
N GLU A 73 -21.50 -14.98 3.39
CA GLU A 73 -22.38 -14.22 4.27
C GLU A 73 -23.22 -13.16 3.52
N GLY A 74 -22.98 -12.96 2.21
CA GLY A 74 -23.61 -11.90 1.43
C GLY A 74 -23.19 -10.49 1.87
N VAL A 75 -22.05 -10.36 2.55
CA VAL A 75 -21.52 -9.09 3.05
C VAL A 75 -20.69 -8.43 1.96
N GLU A 76 -21.15 -7.25 1.52
CA GLU A 76 -20.40 -6.43 0.57
C GLU A 76 -19.15 -5.81 1.23
N TRP A 77 -17.99 -5.96 0.59
CA TRP A 77 -16.77 -5.27 1.02
C TRP A 77 -16.85 -3.77 0.73
N LYS A 78 -16.50 -2.93 1.71
CA LYS A 78 -16.50 -1.46 1.59
C LYS A 78 -15.16 -0.88 2.02
N PRO A 79 -14.53 0.02 1.23
CA PRO A 79 -13.30 0.70 1.64
C PRO A 79 -13.50 1.49 2.94
N ARG A 80 -12.51 1.46 3.84
CA ARG A 80 -12.62 2.15 5.14
C ARG A 80 -12.66 3.67 5.01
N TYR A 81 -11.87 4.23 4.11
CA TYR A 81 -11.61 5.68 4.02
C TYR A 81 -12.19 6.37 2.78
N PHE A 82 -12.79 5.61 1.85
CA PHE A 82 -13.33 6.13 0.60
C PHE A 82 -14.73 5.57 0.36
N ASP A 83 -15.61 6.38 -0.20
CA ASP A 83 -16.88 5.91 -0.78
C ASP A 83 -16.68 5.52 -2.24
N ILE A 84 -17.65 4.81 -2.82
CA ILE A 84 -17.65 4.40 -4.23
C ILE A 84 -18.89 5.01 -4.88
N VAL A 85 -18.71 6.00 -5.75
CA VAL A 85 -19.82 6.75 -6.38
C VAL A 85 -19.54 6.93 -7.87
N ASN A 86 -20.24 6.19 -8.74
CA ASN A 86 -20.14 6.34 -10.21
C ASN A 86 -18.69 6.43 -10.74
N ASP A 87 -17.83 5.48 -10.32
CA ASP A 87 -16.39 5.45 -10.61
C ASP A 87 -15.53 6.58 -10.01
N ASP A 88 -16.09 7.39 -9.11
CA ASP A 88 -15.37 8.30 -8.23
C ASP A 88 -15.18 7.68 -6.83
N PHE A 89 -14.11 8.11 -6.16
CA PHE A 89 -13.72 7.65 -4.83
C PHE A 89 -13.53 8.83 -3.88
N PRO A 90 -14.61 9.53 -3.50
CA PRO A 90 -14.49 10.65 -2.58
C PRO A 90 -14.01 10.14 -1.21
N PHE A 91 -13.06 10.88 -0.63
CA PHE A 91 -12.58 10.59 0.72
C PHE A 91 -13.72 10.78 1.73
N LYS A 92 -13.87 9.82 2.63
CA LYS A 92 -14.75 9.92 3.78
C LYS A 92 -14.15 10.96 4.72
N LEU A 93 -14.49 12.23 4.52
CA LEU A 93 -14.18 13.28 5.47
C LEU A 93 -14.72 12.84 6.83
N ALA A 94 -13.82 12.51 7.76
CA ALA A 94 -14.18 12.31 9.14
C ALA A 94 -14.83 13.62 9.62
N LYS A 95 -16.10 13.53 10.05
CA LYS A 95 -16.71 14.57 10.89
C LYS A 95 -16.08 14.53 12.28
#